data_AF-A0A1I5S641-F1
#
_entry.id   AF-A0A1I5S641-F1
#
_cell.length_a   1.000
_cell.length_b   1.000
_cell.length_c   1.000
_cell.angle_alpha   90.00
_cell.angle_beta   90.00
_cell.angle_gamma   90.00
#
_symmetry.space_group_name_H-M   'P 1'
#
loop_
_entity.id
_entity.type
_entity.pdbx_description
1 polymer ?
#
loop_
_entity_poly.entity_id
_entity_poly.type
_entity_poly.pdbx_seq_one_letter_code
_entity_poly.pdbx_strand_id
1 'polypeptide(L)'
;MNSQQNSFMVSAIHFLAWFSLIGGVILGIANGNVSNDISYDTDFSFFIFITYTSYGVISFILFAALGKAMILLEDIHEFAKKRTEYVKEIRKSYITEKEG
;
A
#
# COMPACT_ATOMS: atom_id res chain seq x y z
N MET A 1 -16.61 8.47 -1.25
CA MET A 1 -16.23 7.32 -0.42
C MET A 1 -16.10 7.82 1.01
N ASN A 2 -16.66 7.10 1.99
CA ASN A 2 -16.60 7.52 3.40
C ASN A 2 -15.17 7.37 3.92
N SER A 3 -14.70 8.31 4.75
CA SER A 3 -13.34 8.27 5.36
C SER A 3 -13.06 6.93 6.08
N GLN A 4 -14.10 6.28 6.58
CA GLN A 4 -14.06 4.95 7.20
C GLN A 4 -13.63 3.83 6.22
N GLN A 5 -14.06 3.91 4.96
CA GLN A 5 -13.71 2.93 3.92
C GLN A 5 -12.24 3.09 3.49
N ASN A 6 -11.74 4.32 3.46
CA ASN A 6 -10.36 4.61 3.11
C ASN A 6 -9.38 4.28 4.25
N SER A 7 -9.76 4.54 5.50
CA SER A 7 -9.00 4.08 6.67
C SER A 7 -8.84 2.56 6.69
N PHE A 8 -9.90 1.82 6.33
CA PHE A 8 -9.84 0.36 6.20
C PHE A 8 -8.89 -0.07 5.05
N MET A 9 -8.97 0.59 3.89
CA MET A 9 -8.16 0.26 2.73
C MET A 9 -6.67 0.54 2.95
N VAL A 10 -6.32 1.66 3.58
CA VAL A 10 -4.95 2.00 3.99
C VAL A 10 -4.42 1.00 5.02
N SER A 11 -5.26 0.60 5.98
CA SER A 11 -4.91 -0.42 6.97
C SER A 11 -4.67 -1.79 6.33
N ALA A 12 -5.52 -2.18 5.37
CA ALA A 12 -5.36 -3.42 4.62
C ALA A 12 -4.06 -3.44 3.80
N ILE A 13 -3.68 -2.31 3.18
CA ILE A 13 -2.42 -2.19 2.43
C ILE A 13 -1.20 -2.28 3.35
N HIS A 14 -1.26 -1.65 4.53
CA HIS A 14 -0.20 -1.78 5.53
C HIS A 14 -0.06 -3.22 6.01
N PHE A 15 -1.18 -3.91 6.24
CA PHE A 15 -1.18 -5.32 6.60
C PHE A 15 -0.54 -6.18 5.50
N LEU A 16 -0.93 -5.97 4.23
CA LEU A 16 -0.34 -6.68 3.08
C LEU A 16 1.15 -6.39 2.93
N ALA A 17 1.60 -5.16 3.19
CA ALA A 17 3.01 -4.82 3.19
C ALA A 17 3.77 -5.70 4.18
N TRP A 18 3.36 -5.68 5.45
CA TRP A 18 3.99 -6.49 6.51
C TRP A 18 3.94 -7.98 6.22
N PHE A 19 2.80 -8.47 5.71
CA PHE A 19 2.63 -9.86 5.33
C PHE A 19 3.60 -10.27 4.21
N SER A 20 3.85 -9.40 3.22
CA SER A 20 4.81 -9.69 2.15
C SER A 20 6.25 -9.78 2.65
N LEU A 21 6.63 -8.95 3.62
CA LEU A 21 7.95 -8.99 4.25
C LEU A 21 8.14 -10.29 5.02
N ILE A 22 7.18 -10.62 5.89
CA ILE A 22 7.22 -11.82 6.71
C ILE A 22 7.19 -13.08 5.82
N GLY A 23 6.34 -13.10 4.80
CA GLY A 23 6.25 -14.18 3.82
C GLY A 23 7.55 -14.39 3.05
N GLY A 24 8.22 -13.31 2.62
CA GLY A 24 9.51 -13.40 1.94
C GLY A 24 10.62 -13.99 2.80
N VAL A 25 10.68 -13.62 4.09
CA VAL A 25 11.64 -14.20 5.04
C VAL A 25 11.34 -15.68 5.29
N ILE A 26 10.07 -16.04 5.54
CA ILE A 26 9.68 -17.44 5.78
C ILE A 26 9.98 -18.32 4.56
N LEU A 27 9.63 -17.86 3.35
CA LEU A 27 9.92 -18.58 2.11
C LEU A 27 11.43 -18.68 1.85
N GLY A 28 12.20 -17.66 2.23
CA GLY A 28 13.65 -17.71 2.17
C GLY A 28 14.23 -18.77 3.09
N ILE A 29 13.72 -18.90 4.32
CA ILE A 29 14.18 -19.91 5.28
C ILE A 29 13.76 -21.31 4.81
N ALA A 30 12.51 -21.46 4.39
CA ALA A 30 11.96 -22.73 3.94
C ALA A 30 12.66 -23.29 2.69
N ASN A 31 12.94 -22.43 1.70
CA ASN A 31 13.65 -22.85 0.48
C ASN A 31 15.18 -22.77 0.62
N GLY A 32 15.70 -22.05 1.62
CA GLY A 32 17.12 -22.02 1.94
C GLY A 32 17.58 -23.34 2.59
N ASN A 33 16.72 -23.98 3.38
CA ASN A 33 16.94 -25.33 3.89
C ASN A 33 16.59 -26.38 2.83
N VAL A 34 17.41 -26.50 1.78
CA VAL A 34 17.29 -27.59 0.83
C VAL A 34 17.94 -28.83 1.44
N SER A 35 17.14 -29.84 1.77
CA SER A 35 17.66 -31.17 2.08
C SER A 35 18.24 -31.79 0.80
N ASN A 36 19.54 -32.04 0.75
CA ASN A 36 20.11 -32.90 -0.28
C ASN A 36 19.78 -34.36 0.08
N ASP A 37 18.90 -35.00 -0.68
CA ASP A 37 18.40 -36.37 -0.44
C ASP A 37 19.50 -37.48 -0.49
N ILE A 38 20.75 -37.12 -0.80
CA ILE A 38 21.85 -38.06 -1.05
C ILE A 38 22.84 -38.14 0.12
N SER A 39 22.83 -37.15 1.02
CA SER A 39 23.63 -37.13 2.24
C SER A 39 22.95 -36.16 3.20
N TYR A 40 22.78 -36.54 4.47
CA TYR A 40 22.19 -35.72 5.54
C TYR A 40 22.99 -34.44 5.89
N ASP A 41 23.61 -33.78 4.90
CA ASP A 41 24.17 -32.43 5.00
C ASP A 41 23.12 -31.44 4.50
N THR A 42 22.47 -30.80 5.46
CA THR A 42 21.61 -29.64 5.24
C THR A 42 22.49 -28.40 5.04
N ASP A 43 23.00 -28.21 3.84
CA ASP A 43 23.65 -26.95 3.48
C ASP A 43 22.60 -25.90 3.16
N PHE A 44 22.53 -24.87 4.01
CA PHE A 44 21.64 -23.75 3.81
C PHE A 44 22.06 -22.93 2.60
N SER A 45 21.19 -22.84 1.59
CA SER A 45 21.40 -21.99 0.43
C SER A 45 21.10 -20.53 0.76
N PHE A 46 22.14 -19.81 1.18
CA PHE A 46 22.08 -18.37 1.43
C PHE A 46 21.60 -17.56 0.21
N PHE A 47 21.92 -18.02 -1.01
CA PHE A 47 21.47 -17.36 -2.23
C PHE A 47 19.93 -17.39 -2.37
N ILE A 48 19.33 -18.56 -2.11
CA ILE A 48 17.87 -18.73 -2.15
C ILE A 48 17.21 -17.91 -1.04
N PHE A 49 17.78 -17.94 0.17
CA PHE A 49 17.29 -17.14 1.30
C PHE A 49 17.28 -15.64 1.01
N ILE A 50 18.40 -15.09 0.51
CA ILE A 50 18.52 -13.67 0.17
C ILE A 50 17.52 -13.29 -0.92
N THR A 51 17.33 -14.16 -1.91
CA THR A 51 16.42 -13.92 -3.04
C THR A 51 14.98 -13.74 -2.56
N TYR A 52 14.44 -14.70 -1.82
CA TYR A 52 13.06 -14.62 -1.30
C TYR A 52 12.86 -13.51 -0.26
N THR A 53 13.85 -13.28 0.59
CA THR A 53 13.83 -12.16 1.55
C THR A 53 13.80 -10.82 0.82
N SER A 54 14.61 -10.66 -0.23
CA SER A 54 14.64 -9.44 -1.04
C SER A 54 13.30 -9.20 -1.75
N TYR A 55 12.67 -10.25 -2.30
CA TYR A 55 11.33 -10.15 -2.88
C TYR A 55 10.28 -9.67 -1.86
N GLY A 56 10.32 -10.19 -0.63
CA GLY A 56 9.45 -9.73 0.45
C GLY A 56 9.67 -8.26 0.81
N VAL A 57 10.93 -7.83 0.90
CA VAL A 57 11.29 -6.44 1.22
C VAL A 57 10.86 -5.47 0.10
N ILE A 58 11.11 -5.81 -1.17
CA ILE A 58 10.68 -4.97 -2.31
C ILE A 58 9.17 -4.83 -2.33
N SER A 59 8.44 -5.94 -2.12
CA SER A 59 6.99 -5.94 -2.06
C SER A 59 6.47 -5.07 -0.91
N PHE A 60 7.09 -5.15 0.26
CA PHE A 60 6.77 -4.30 1.41
C PHE A 60 6.90 -2.81 1.08
N ILE A 61 8.02 -2.41 0.48
CA ILE A 61 8.28 -1.01 0.10
C ILE A 61 7.21 -0.54 -0.88
N LEU A 62 6.86 -1.37 -1.88
CA LEU A 62 5.86 -1.05 -2.87
C LEU A 62 4.47 -0.84 -2.24
N PHE A 63 4.03 -1.75 -1.38
CA PHE A 63 2.74 -1.62 -0.69
C PHE A 63 2.72 -0.42 0.26
N ALA A 64 3.81 -0.14 0.99
CA ALA A 64 3.92 1.04 1.84
C ALA A 64 3.84 2.35 1.04
N ALA A 65 4.50 2.41 -0.13
CA ALA A 65 4.44 3.56 -1.03
C ALA A 65 3.04 3.77 -1.60
N LEU A 66 2.36 2.68 -2.00
CA LEU A 66 0.97 2.73 -2.48
C LEU A 66 0.01 3.22 -1.39
N GLY A 67 0.19 2.77 -0.15
CA GLY A 67 -0.62 3.25 0.98
C GLY A 67 -0.49 4.76 1.18
N LYS A 68 0.74 5.30 1.12
CA LYS A 68 0.98 6.75 1.20
C LYS A 68 0.40 7.51 0.02
N ALA A 69 0.49 6.95 -1.18
CA ALA A 69 -0.06 7.58 -2.38
C ALA A 69 -1.60 7.70 -2.30
N MET A 70 -2.29 6.70 -1.75
CA MET A 70 -3.75 6.76 -1.58
C MET A 70 -4.19 7.85 -0.61
N ILE A 71 -3.48 8.02 0.52
CA ILE A 71 -3.76 9.10 1.48
C ILE A 71 -3.62 10.46 0.79
N LEU A 72 -2.53 10.66 0.04
CA LEU A 72 -2.30 11.91 -0.68
C LEU A 72 -3.39 12.17 -1.74
N LEU A 73 -3.83 11.12 -2.45
CA LEU A 73 -4.87 11.25 -3.46
C LEU A 73 -6.23 11.63 -2.83
N GLU A 74 -6.52 11.13 -1.63
CA GLU A 74 -7.71 11.47 -0.87
C GLU A 74 -7.70 12.93 -0.42
N ASP A 75 -6.58 13.42 0.12
CA ASP A 75 -6.44 14.83 0.51
C ASP A 75 -6.67 15.78 -0.68
N ILE A 76 -6.11 15.43 -1.84
CA ILE A 76 -6.31 16.19 -3.08
C ILE A 76 -7.78 16.14 -3.51
N HIS A 77 -8.42 14.98 -3.43
CA HIS A 77 -9.83 14.84 -3.79
C HIS A 77 -10.75 15.66 -2.88
N GLU A 78 -10.51 15.65 -1.57
CA GLU A 78 -11.29 16.43 -0.61
C GLU A 78 -11.09 17.93 -0.83
N PHE A 79 -9.86 18.37 -1.08
CA PHE A 79 -9.55 19.75 -1.43
C PHE A 79 -10.27 20.19 -2.72
N ALA A 80 -10.23 19.37 -3.76
CA ALA A 80 -10.92 19.63 -5.02
C ALA A 80 -12.44 19.71 -4.84
N LYS A 81 -13.02 18.84 -4.01
CA LYS A 81 -14.46 18.86 -3.69
C LYS A 81 -14.85 20.16 -2.99
N LYS A 82 -14.13 20.56 -1.93
CA LYS A 82 -14.36 21.82 -1.21
C LYS A 82 -14.27 23.05 -2.12
N ARG A 83 -13.26 23.10 -2.99
CA ARG A 83 -13.11 24.15 -4.01
C ARG A 83 -14.31 24.20 -4.95
N THR A 84 -14.78 23.04 -5.41
CA THR A 84 -15.91 22.97 -6.33
C THR A 84 -17.21 23.43 -5.68
N GLU A 85 -17.45 23.08 -4.41
CA GLU A 85 -18.59 23.55 -3.63
C GLU A 85 -18.54 25.07 -3.45
N TYR A 86 -17.39 25.63 -3.08
CA TYR A 86 -17.20 27.07 -2.94
C TYR A 86 -17.48 27.85 -4.24
N VAL A 87 -16.99 27.35 -5.38
CA VAL A 87 -17.26 27.98 -6.69
C VAL A 87 -18.76 27.91 -7.04
N LYS A 88 -19.45 26.82 -6.70
CA LYS A 88 -20.90 26.70 -6.89
C LYS A 88 -21.67 27.71 -6.04
N GLU A 89 -21.26 27.93 -4.80
CA GLU A 89 -21.88 28.94 -3.92
C GLU A 89 -21.73 30.35 -4.46
N ILE A 90 -20.51 30.74 -4.88
CA ILE A 90 -20.26 32.04 -5.53
C ILE A 90 -21.12 32.19 -6.78
N ARG A 91 -21.17 31.16 -7.63
CA ARG A 91 -21.99 31.21 -8.85
C ARG A 91 -23.47 31.43 -8.52
N LYS A 92 -23.97 30.78 -7.47
CA LYS A 92 -25.36 30.93 -7.04
C LYS A 92 -25.64 32.34 -6.53
N SER A 93 -24.76 32.91 -5.70
CA SER A 93 -24.92 34.28 -5.20
C SER A 93 -24.92 35.32 -6.32
N TYR A 94 -24.01 35.18 -7.29
CA TYR A 94 -23.94 36.08 -8.45
C TYR A 94 -25.20 36.05 -9.32
N ILE A 95 -25.85 34.90 -9.47
CA ILE A 95 -27.09 34.77 -10.25
C ILE A 95 -28.25 35.42 -9.48
N THR A 96 -28.36 35.15 -8.18
CA THR A 96 -29.41 35.74 -7.34
C THR A 96 -29.31 37.26 -7.28
N GLU A 97 -28.11 37.83 -7.27
CA GLU A 97 -27.88 39.28 -7.27
C GLU A 97 -28.14 39.94 -8.64
N LYS A 98 -28.18 39.16 -9.74
CA LYS A 98 -28.52 39.65 -11.08
C LYS A 98 -30.00 39.53 -11.44
N GLU A 99 -30.73 38.63 -10.79
CA GLU A 99 -32.14 38.35 -11.06
C GLU A 99 -33.11 39.01 -10.07
N GLY A 100 -32.60 39.60 -8.98
CA GLY A 100 -33.35 40.44 -8.04
C GLY A 100 -33.12 41.92 -8.28
#